data_AF-A0A0Q4GBE1-F1
#
_entry.id   AF-A0A0Q4GBE1-F1
#
_cell.length_a   1.000
_cell.length_b   1.000
_cell.length_c   1.000
_cell.angle_alpha   90.00
_cell.angle_beta   90.00
_cell.angle_gamma   90.00
#
_symmetry.space_group_name_H-M   'P 1'
#
loop_
_entity.id
_entity.type
_entity.pdbx_description
1 polymer ?
#
loop_
_entity_poly.entity_id
_entity_poly.type
_entity_poly.pdbx_seq_one_letter_code
_entity_poly.pdbx_strand_id
1 'polypeptide(L)'
;MNNGVLHELRNSLGDVIAREKAYNVPALCGRLGLEAGEESEAMSGKFRYASARLASVAGDRLVAIAELLLEEKHDFGLAELVAKVSEAGTSTVTELTRRRLLAGFDGEPLCTEYDEIEFLETIWPIAAIPGSQNTVSVDDIGFRSLKDDIFQHMRRNDDWSNRELLERLGLMTASRKLLFRFLEASVHPSVIDDGLQRARVERTNSHLQHDGYRLTRSGSISGSAVFTVAAHSIGSPADAAISSALQRFDPDLIHGRWTAALDRRSHDPAGAITLARTLLEDVCRWLLDELGEPASEQVDLPTLYRKLAKALKLAPDDHTEQVFKQILGSCQSVVESLGALRNKLGDAHGGGRKRAKPAARHAELAVNLAGSMSTFLVATWEAQSDPSGLGSPSA
;
A
#
# COMPACT_ATOMS: atom_id res chain seq x y z
N MET A 1 16.86 -0.47 -8.90
CA MET A 1 17.18 0.75 -8.13
C MET A 1 17.28 1.92 -9.08
N ASN A 2 16.76 3.09 -8.71
CA ASN A 2 16.84 4.28 -9.55
C ASN A 2 18.26 4.89 -9.40
N ASN A 3 19.12 4.71 -10.40
CA ASN A 3 20.53 5.14 -10.35
C ASN A 3 20.70 6.65 -10.08
N GLY A 4 19.70 7.48 -10.42
CA GLY A 4 19.71 8.91 -10.12
C GLY A 4 19.66 9.22 -8.62
N VAL A 5 18.75 8.58 -7.88
CA VAL A 5 18.57 8.85 -6.43
C VAL A 5 19.78 8.37 -5.62
N LEU A 6 20.43 7.27 -6.03
CA LEU A 6 21.67 6.80 -5.42
C LEU A 6 22.84 7.77 -5.65
N HIS A 7 22.88 8.45 -6.79
CA HIS A 7 23.86 9.49 -7.05
C HIS A 7 23.61 10.73 -6.17
N GLU A 8 22.36 11.16 -6.06
CA GLU A 8 21.96 12.26 -5.16
C GLU A 8 22.29 11.95 -3.69
N LEU A 9 21.98 10.73 -3.21
CA LEU A 9 22.33 10.30 -1.86
C LEU A 9 23.85 10.39 -1.62
N ARG A 10 24.66 9.97 -2.58
CA ARG A 10 26.11 10.02 -2.49
C ARG A 10 26.63 11.45 -2.37
N ASN A 11 26.12 12.35 -3.21
CA ASN A 11 26.50 13.76 -3.18
C ASN A 11 26.05 14.42 -1.87
N SER A 12 24.81 14.19 -1.45
CA SER A 12 24.26 14.73 -0.20
C SER A 12 25.06 14.27 1.02
N LEU A 13 25.42 12.98 1.08
CA LEU A 13 26.26 12.43 2.13
C LEU A 13 27.65 13.11 2.16
N GLY A 14 28.27 13.31 0.99
CA GLY A 14 29.52 14.05 0.85
C GLY A 14 29.41 15.49 1.35
N ASP A 15 28.30 16.16 1.05
CA ASP A 15 28.00 17.54 1.48
C ASP A 15 27.85 17.63 3.00
N VAL A 16 27.10 16.71 3.62
CA VAL A 16 26.90 16.70 5.09
C VAL A 16 28.20 16.40 5.82
N ILE A 17 29.02 15.46 5.31
CA ILE A 17 30.38 15.23 5.84
C ILE A 17 31.22 16.49 5.70
N ALA A 18 31.15 17.18 4.55
CA ALA A 18 31.93 18.38 4.27
C ALA A 18 31.54 19.60 5.11
N ARG A 19 30.38 19.61 5.78
CA ARG A 19 30.02 20.66 6.75
C ARG A 19 30.85 20.59 8.04
N GLU A 20 31.53 19.47 8.29
CA GLU A 20 32.40 19.31 9.44
C GLU A 20 33.69 20.15 9.32
N LYS A 21 34.38 20.37 10.45
CA LYS A 21 35.69 21.04 10.43
C LYS A 21 36.71 20.16 9.71
N ALA A 22 37.57 20.77 8.88
CA ALA A 22 38.46 20.03 7.97
C ALA A 22 39.33 18.97 8.67
N TYR A 23 39.85 19.29 9.86
CA TYR A 23 40.66 18.36 10.67
C TYR A 23 39.86 17.21 11.31
N ASN A 24 38.54 17.32 11.40
CA ASN A 24 37.65 16.26 11.90
C ASN A 24 37.12 15.34 10.78
N VAL A 25 37.21 15.75 9.50
CA VAL A 25 36.65 15.01 8.36
C VAL A 25 37.26 13.61 8.24
N PRO A 26 38.59 13.40 8.30
CA PRO A 26 39.18 12.06 8.24
C PRO A 26 38.70 11.15 9.38
N ALA A 27 38.64 11.66 10.61
CA ALA A 27 38.16 10.91 11.76
C ALA A 27 36.67 10.53 11.65
N LEU A 28 35.83 11.45 11.13
CA LEU A 28 34.43 11.17 10.83
C LEU A 28 34.29 10.09 9.76
N CYS A 29 35.03 10.19 8.65
CA CYS A 29 35.05 9.16 7.61
C CYS A 29 35.47 7.79 8.17
N GLY A 30 36.47 7.75 9.07
CA GLY A 30 36.89 6.53 9.75
C GLY A 30 35.79 5.90 10.60
N ARG A 31 35.04 6.69 11.39
CA ARG A 31 33.88 6.20 12.17
C ARG A 31 32.76 5.66 11.28
N LEU A 32 32.54 6.31 10.14
CA LEU A 32 31.58 5.88 9.12
C LEU A 32 32.07 4.65 8.32
N GLY A 33 33.24 4.10 8.63
CA GLY A 33 33.79 2.93 7.96
C GLY A 33 34.21 3.19 6.51
N LEU A 34 34.52 4.45 6.16
CA LEU A 34 35.08 4.84 4.88
C LEU A 34 36.61 4.70 4.88
N GLU A 35 37.20 4.59 3.69
CA GLU A 35 38.65 4.43 3.54
C GLU A 35 39.42 5.62 4.15
N ALA A 36 40.55 5.31 4.77
CA ALA A 36 41.42 6.31 5.35
C ALA A 36 42.07 7.18 4.25
N GLY A 37 42.41 8.41 4.58
CA GLY A 37 43.50 9.11 3.89
C GLY A 37 43.88 10.40 4.60
N GLU A 38 44.72 11.19 3.96
CA GLU A 38 45.51 12.20 4.66
C GLU A 38 44.72 13.47 5.00
N GLU A 39 45.05 14.09 6.14
CA GLU A 39 44.48 15.39 6.54
C GLU A 39 44.76 16.49 5.51
N SER A 40 45.91 16.41 4.82
CA SER A 40 46.32 17.29 3.73
C SER A 40 45.29 17.30 2.57
N GLU A 41 44.74 16.13 2.24
CA GLU A 41 43.72 15.96 1.21
C GLU A 41 42.40 16.62 1.63
N ALA A 42 41.98 16.44 2.88
CA ALA A 42 40.77 17.06 3.43
C ALA A 42 40.86 18.59 3.49
N MET A 43 42.05 19.14 3.79
CA MET A 43 42.32 20.58 3.77
C MET A 43 42.27 21.18 2.36
N SER A 44 42.56 20.39 1.32
CA SER A 44 42.46 20.82 -0.08
C SER A 44 41.01 20.89 -0.61
N GLY A 45 40.09 20.19 0.04
CA GLY A 45 38.68 20.19 -0.31
C GLY A 45 37.88 19.08 0.39
N LYS A 46 37.16 19.46 1.46
CA LYS A 46 36.36 18.52 2.29
C LYS A 46 35.36 17.68 1.48
N PHE A 47 34.61 18.32 0.57
CA PHE A 47 33.66 17.63 -0.30
C PHE A 47 34.35 16.64 -1.24
N ARG A 48 35.49 17.04 -1.83
CA ARG A 48 36.26 16.18 -2.73
C ARG A 48 36.82 14.96 -1.98
N TYR A 49 37.35 15.16 -0.78
CA TYR A 49 37.81 14.11 0.11
C TYR A 49 36.71 13.08 0.41
N ALA A 50 35.53 13.56 0.83
CA ALA A 50 34.40 12.69 1.12
C ALA A 50 33.90 11.97 -0.15
N SER A 51 33.76 12.70 -1.25
CA SER A 51 33.25 12.17 -2.52
C SER A 51 34.14 11.06 -3.10
N ALA A 52 35.47 11.22 -3.02
CA ALA A 52 36.43 10.22 -3.48
C ALA A 52 36.22 8.88 -2.76
N ARG A 53 35.99 8.92 -1.44
CA ARG A 53 35.77 7.73 -0.60
C ARG A 53 34.39 7.13 -0.76
N LEU A 54 33.39 7.95 -1.11
CA LEU A 54 32.04 7.49 -1.35
C LEU A 54 31.84 6.92 -2.77
N ALA A 55 32.74 7.23 -3.71
CA ALA A 55 32.60 6.86 -5.13
C ALA A 55 32.49 5.34 -5.35
N SER A 56 33.28 4.54 -4.62
CA SER A 56 33.32 3.08 -4.73
C SER A 56 32.33 2.36 -3.80
N VAL A 57 31.59 3.08 -2.95
CA VAL A 57 30.67 2.48 -1.98
C VAL A 57 29.41 1.99 -2.67
N ALA A 58 29.08 0.71 -2.45
CA ALA A 58 27.85 0.07 -2.94
C ALA A 58 26.59 0.71 -2.32
N GLY A 59 25.45 0.62 -3.02
CA GLY A 59 24.23 1.36 -2.65
C GLY A 59 23.63 0.98 -1.30
N ASP A 60 23.64 -0.30 -0.95
CA ASP A 60 23.22 -0.83 0.35
C ASP A 60 24.10 -0.31 1.49
N ARG A 61 25.42 -0.34 1.30
CA ARG A 61 26.39 0.22 2.27
C ARG A 61 26.26 1.75 2.37
N LEU A 62 25.91 2.44 1.30
CA LEU A 62 25.72 3.90 1.30
C LEU A 62 24.55 4.32 2.20
N VAL A 63 23.45 3.55 2.19
CA VAL A 63 22.31 3.76 3.09
C VAL A 63 22.73 3.58 4.55
N ALA A 64 23.40 2.47 4.88
CA ALA A 64 23.87 2.21 6.24
C ALA A 64 24.80 3.31 6.77
N ILE A 65 25.70 3.83 5.93
CA ILE A 65 26.60 4.94 6.30
C ILE A 65 25.82 6.23 6.56
N ALA A 66 24.83 6.54 5.71
CA ALA A 66 24.00 7.72 5.88
C ALA A 66 23.14 7.64 7.15
N GLU A 67 22.60 6.46 7.48
CA GLU A 67 21.87 6.23 8.74
C GLU A 67 22.76 6.45 9.96
N LEU A 68 23.98 5.90 9.97
CA LEU A 68 24.96 6.15 11.04
C LEU A 68 25.30 7.64 11.19
N LEU A 69 25.44 8.37 10.08
CA LEU A 69 25.68 9.81 10.15
C LEU A 69 24.47 10.57 10.71
N LEU A 70 23.25 10.12 10.39
CA LEU A 70 22.01 10.73 10.86
C LEU A 70 21.77 10.53 12.38
N GLU A 71 22.37 9.50 12.98
CA GLU A 71 22.37 9.32 14.44
C GLU A 71 23.23 10.39 15.15
N GLU A 72 24.36 10.80 14.55
CA GLU A 72 25.21 11.87 15.09
C GLU A 72 24.69 13.27 14.71
N LYS A 73 24.11 13.43 13.52
CA LYS A 73 23.75 14.73 12.93
C LYS A 73 22.41 14.70 12.21
N HIS A 74 21.50 15.54 12.66
CA HIS A 74 20.21 15.71 12.00
C HIS A 74 20.36 16.51 10.70
N ASP A 75 20.05 15.89 9.56
CA ASP A 75 19.92 16.58 8.27
C ASP A 75 18.67 16.09 7.53
N PHE A 76 17.73 17.01 7.26
CA PHE A 76 16.43 16.67 6.66
C PHE A 76 16.58 16.15 5.23
N GLY A 77 17.44 16.76 4.42
CA GLY A 77 17.61 16.38 3.02
C GLY A 77 18.24 14.99 2.89
N LEU A 78 19.25 14.70 3.69
CA LEU A 78 19.88 13.38 3.76
C LEU A 78 18.90 12.32 4.25
N ALA A 79 18.14 12.60 5.32
CA ALA A 79 17.14 11.67 5.85
C ALA A 79 16.05 11.33 4.82
N GLU A 80 15.62 12.32 4.03
CA GLU A 80 14.64 12.14 2.97
C GLU A 80 15.20 11.29 1.81
N LEU A 81 16.45 11.49 1.40
CA LEU A 81 17.10 10.67 0.38
C LEU A 81 17.31 9.23 0.86
N VAL A 82 17.72 9.03 2.11
CA VAL A 82 17.83 7.70 2.74
C VAL A 82 16.49 6.97 2.70
N ALA A 83 15.40 7.65 3.08
CA ALA A 83 14.06 7.09 3.01
C ALA A 83 13.67 6.70 1.57
N LYS A 84 13.90 7.57 0.59
CA LYS A 84 13.63 7.27 -0.83
C LYS A 84 14.38 6.06 -1.36
N VAL A 85 15.65 5.90 -1.00
CA VAL A 85 16.45 4.73 -1.42
C VAL A 85 15.97 3.46 -0.72
N SER A 86 15.71 3.54 0.58
CA SER A 86 15.28 2.39 1.40
C SER A 86 13.89 1.86 1.01
N GLU A 87 13.02 2.74 0.54
CA GLU A 87 11.67 2.38 0.10
C GLU A 87 11.61 1.86 -1.34
N ALA A 88 12.73 1.92 -2.08
CA ALA A 88 12.76 1.51 -3.48
C ALA A 88 12.38 0.03 -3.66
N GLY A 89 11.39 -0.23 -4.52
CA GLY A 89 10.88 -1.59 -4.76
C GLY A 89 9.85 -2.08 -3.74
N THR A 90 9.44 -1.24 -2.78
CA THR A 90 8.31 -1.51 -1.89
C THR A 90 7.01 -0.89 -2.41
N SER A 91 5.87 -1.25 -1.84
CA SER A 91 4.55 -0.70 -2.23
C SER A 91 4.50 0.82 -2.05
N THR A 92 4.27 1.55 -3.14
CA THR A 92 4.28 3.02 -3.15
C THR A 92 2.90 3.62 -2.96
N VAL A 93 2.81 4.82 -2.40
CA VAL A 93 1.64 5.68 -2.58
C VAL A 93 1.73 6.34 -3.96
N THR A 94 0.77 6.03 -4.83
CA THR A 94 0.71 6.45 -6.23
C THR A 94 0.58 7.97 -6.34
N GLU A 95 1.03 8.52 -7.47
CA GLU A 95 0.90 9.96 -7.76
C GLU A 95 -0.58 10.41 -7.73
N LEU A 96 -1.50 9.56 -8.20
CA LEU A 96 -2.93 9.85 -8.17
C LEU A 96 -3.46 9.96 -6.73
N THR A 97 -3.08 9.02 -5.86
CA THR A 97 -3.45 9.06 -4.44
C THR A 97 -2.85 10.28 -3.76
N ARG A 98 -1.58 10.62 -4.03
CA ARG A 98 -0.94 11.85 -3.52
C ARG A 98 -1.73 13.10 -3.92
N ARG A 99 -2.06 13.25 -5.20
CA ARG A 99 -2.83 14.41 -5.69
C ARG A 99 -4.19 14.53 -5.00
N ARG A 100 -4.90 13.41 -4.81
CA ARG A 100 -6.19 13.36 -4.12
C ARG A 100 -6.07 13.69 -2.63
N LEU A 101 -5.02 13.18 -1.97
CA LEU A 101 -4.71 13.50 -0.58
C LEU A 101 -4.47 15.00 -0.40
N LEU A 102 -3.61 15.60 -1.23
CA LEU A 102 -3.29 17.03 -1.12
C LEU A 102 -4.50 17.92 -1.43
N ALA A 103 -5.29 17.58 -2.46
CA ALA A 103 -6.53 18.29 -2.76
C ALA A 103 -7.55 18.22 -1.61
N GLY A 104 -7.48 17.19 -0.76
CA GLY A 104 -8.33 17.05 0.41
C GLY A 104 -8.08 18.09 1.52
N PHE A 105 -7.01 18.90 1.43
CA PHE A 105 -6.70 19.98 2.37
C PHE A 105 -7.15 21.36 1.88
N ASP A 106 -7.60 21.51 0.62
CA ASP A 106 -8.11 22.79 0.13
C ASP A 106 -9.43 23.14 0.80
N GLY A 107 -9.55 24.38 1.28
CA GLY A 107 -10.75 24.87 1.97
C GLY A 107 -10.89 24.40 3.42
N GLU A 108 -9.88 23.74 4.00
CA GLU A 108 -9.86 23.31 5.40
C GLU A 108 -8.57 23.74 6.09
N PRO A 109 -8.61 24.17 7.36
CA PRO A 109 -7.40 24.60 8.08
C PRO A 109 -6.42 23.44 8.24
N LEU A 110 -5.12 23.68 8.07
CA LEU A 110 -4.10 22.64 8.31
C LEU A 110 -4.12 22.19 9.78
N CYS A 111 -4.27 23.13 10.69
CA CYS A 111 -4.40 22.96 12.13
C CYS A 111 -5.44 23.93 12.70
N THR A 112 -6.12 23.55 13.79
CA THR A 112 -7.10 24.41 14.47
C THR A 112 -6.59 24.91 15.82
N GLU A 113 -5.76 24.12 16.49
CA GLU A 113 -5.25 24.40 17.84
C GLU A 113 -3.81 24.94 17.83
N TYR A 114 -3.14 24.92 16.68
CA TYR A 114 -1.74 25.35 16.50
C TYR A 114 -1.65 26.53 15.53
N ASP A 115 -0.58 27.33 15.65
CA ASP A 115 -0.18 28.19 14.54
C ASP A 115 0.33 27.33 13.38
N GLU A 116 -0.06 27.70 12.15
CA GLU A 116 0.26 26.93 10.94
C GLU A 116 1.77 26.83 10.69
N ILE A 117 2.53 27.89 10.98
CA ILE A 117 3.99 27.89 10.79
C ILE A 117 4.64 26.97 11.83
N GLU A 118 4.22 27.06 13.09
CA GLU A 118 4.71 26.17 14.15
C GLU A 118 4.39 24.71 13.84
N PHE A 119 3.19 24.41 13.34
CA PHE A 119 2.80 23.08 12.88
C PHE A 119 3.75 22.58 11.77
N LEU A 120 4.00 23.38 10.74
CA LEU A 120 4.88 23.01 9.64
C LEU A 120 6.32 22.78 10.11
N GLU A 121 6.81 23.57 11.07
CA GLU A 121 8.14 23.41 11.68
C GLU A 121 8.31 22.08 12.43
N THR A 122 7.21 21.45 12.88
CA THR A 122 7.28 20.11 13.48
C THR A 122 7.62 19.01 12.47
N ILE A 123 7.49 19.27 11.16
CA ILE A 123 7.68 18.29 10.09
C ILE A 123 8.86 18.69 9.18
N TRP A 124 8.95 19.97 8.81
CA TRP A 124 9.94 20.50 7.88
C TRP A 124 10.79 21.61 8.51
N PRO A 125 12.09 21.70 8.20
CA PRO A 125 12.92 22.84 8.58
C PRO A 125 12.67 24.04 7.64
N ILE A 126 11.46 24.59 7.61
CA ILE A 126 11.03 25.59 6.60
C ILE A 126 11.87 26.88 6.61
N ALA A 127 12.52 27.23 7.72
CA ALA A 127 13.45 28.35 7.80
C ALA A 127 14.80 28.08 7.11
N ALA A 128 15.17 26.81 6.92
CA ALA A 128 16.42 26.40 6.26
C ALA A 128 16.23 26.00 4.79
N ILE A 129 14.98 25.85 4.34
CA ILE A 129 14.65 25.55 2.94
C ILE A 129 14.64 26.87 2.15
N PRO A 130 15.30 26.97 0.98
CA PRO A 130 15.23 28.17 0.15
C PRO A 130 13.81 28.46 -0.35
N GLY A 131 13.44 29.74 -0.39
CA GLY A 131 12.18 30.21 -0.98
C GLY A 131 12.19 30.25 -2.52
N SER A 132 11.03 30.56 -3.10
CA SER A 132 10.73 30.68 -4.53
C SER A 132 11.32 31.91 -5.21
N GLN A 133 11.68 32.95 -4.44
CA GLN A 133 12.31 34.16 -4.94
C GLN A 133 13.68 34.37 -4.31
N ASN A 134 14.74 33.90 -4.99
CA ASN A 134 16.07 34.50 -4.84
C ASN A 134 16.06 35.85 -5.57
N THR A 135 15.39 36.86 -5.02
CA THR A 135 15.54 38.23 -5.52
C THR A 135 16.92 38.74 -5.11
N VAL A 136 17.84 38.77 -6.06
CA VAL A 136 19.08 39.53 -5.93
C VAL A 136 18.72 41.01 -6.03
N SER A 137 18.26 41.61 -4.93
CA SER A 137 18.29 43.06 -4.78
C SER A 137 19.72 43.48 -4.47
N VAL A 138 20.21 44.47 -5.22
CA VAL A 138 21.61 44.93 -5.22
C VAL A 138 22.11 45.39 -3.85
N ASP A 139 21.20 45.66 -2.90
CA ASP A 139 21.53 46.25 -1.60
C ASP A 139 21.18 45.37 -0.38
N ASP A 140 20.62 44.16 -0.55
CA ASP A 140 20.27 43.29 0.59
C ASP A 140 20.40 41.80 0.22
N ILE A 141 21.51 41.18 0.63
CA ILE A 141 21.80 39.76 0.43
C ILE A 141 21.12 38.96 1.55
N GLY A 142 19.79 39.00 1.59
CA GLY A 142 18.99 38.20 2.51
C GLY A 142 18.69 36.83 1.91
N PHE A 143 19.09 35.74 2.59
CA PHE A 143 18.57 34.40 2.29
C PHE A 143 17.07 34.41 2.59
N ARG A 144 16.23 34.40 1.55
CA ARG A 144 14.78 34.26 1.69
C ARG A 144 14.43 32.78 1.82
N SER A 145 13.86 32.41 2.96
CA SER A 145 13.49 31.03 3.28
C SER A 145 12.08 30.67 2.80
N LEU A 146 11.76 29.38 2.77
CA LEU A 146 10.40 28.90 2.52
C LEU A 146 9.45 29.38 3.61
N LYS A 147 9.92 29.54 4.85
CA LYS A 147 9.15 30.16 5.94
C LYS A 147 8.71 31.60 5.58
N ASP A 148 9.60 32.39 4.99
CA ASP A 148 9.29 33.77 4.58
C ASP A 148 8.25 33.78 3.46
N ASP A 149 8.34 32.83 2.53
CA ASP A 149 7.34 32.66 1.47
C ASP A 149 5.99 32.23 2.01
N ILE A 150 5.95 31.25 2.91
CA ILE A 150 4.72 30.80 3.57
C ILE A 150 4.07 31.99 4.28
N PHE A 151 4.83 32.77 5.04
CA PHE A 151 4.30 33.95 5.72
C PHE A 151 3.78 35.00 4.73
N GLN A 152 4.51 35.28 3.65
CA GLN A 152 4.10 36.25 2.65
C GLN A 152 2.82 35.81 1.90
N HIS A 153 2.75 34.54 1.48
CA HIS A 153 1.70 34.06 0.59
C HIS A 153 0.46 33.56 1.34
N MET A 154 0.63 32.87 2.47
CA MET A 154 -0.50 32.35 3.26
C MET A 154 -1.07 33.38 4.23
N ARG A 155 -0.24 34.24 4.84
CA ARG A 155 -0.71 35.18 5.88
C ARG A 155 -0.92 36.61 5.38
N ARG A 156 -0.03 37.14 4.52
CA ARG A 156 -0.13 38.53 4.05
C ARG A 156 -1.00 38.68 2.81
N ASN A 157 -0.83 37.79 1.84
CA ASN A 157 -1.50 37.89 0.54
C ASN A 157 -2.75 37.01 0.45
N ASP A 158 -2.80 35.90 1.17
CA ASP A 158 -3.85 34.87 1.05
C ASP A 158 -4.00 34.36 -0.40
N ASP A 159 -2.87 34.13 -1.07
CA ASP A 159 -2.80 33.78 -2.50
C ASP A 159 -2.31 32.35 -2.77
N TRP A 160 -1.93 31.59 -1.75
CA TRP A 160 -1.64 30.16 -1.85
C TRP A 160 -2.76 29.32 -1.24
N SER A 161 -3.17 28.29 -1.98
CA SER A 161 -4.00 27.22 -1.42
C SER A 161 -3.16 26.26 -0.57
N ASN A 162 -3.80 25.52 0.33
CA ASN A 162 -3.14 24.47 1.11
C ASN A 162 -2.53 23.41 0.20
N ARG A 163 -3.22 23.02 -0.87
CA ARG A 163 -2.65 22.11 -1.86
C ARG A 163 -1.36 22.65 -2.46
N GLU A 164 -1.36 23.92 -2.89
CA GLU A 164 -0.16 24.55 -3.46
C GLU A 164 1.00 24.59 -2.46
N LEU A 165 0.72 24.95 -1.21
CA LEU A 165 1.71 24.90 -0.12
C LEU A 165 2.30 23.50 0.05
N LEU A 166 1.46 22.47 0.11
CA LEU A 166 1.88 21.07 0.28
C LEU A 166 2.65 20.54 -0.94
N GLU A 167 2.30 20.98 -2.15
CA GLU A 167 3.05 20.71 -3.37
C GLU A 167 4.45 21.36 -3.30
N ARG A 168 4.55 22.61 -2.82
CA ARG A 168 5.82 23.35 -2.62
C ARG A 168 6.69 22.76 -1.51
N LEU A 169 6.08 22.16 -0.48
CA LEU A 169 6.77 21.36 0.54
C LEU A 169 7.26 20.00 0.01
N GLY A 170 6.96 19.67 -1.25
CA GLY A 170 7.51 18.51 -1.94
C GLY A 170 6.72 17.22 -1.75
N LEU A 171 5.51 17.24 -1.18
CA LEU A 171 4.76 16.01 -0.87
C LEU A 171 4.37 15.16 -2.10
N MET A 172 4.38 15.75 -3.30
CA MET A 172 4.19 15.01 -4.54
C MET A 172 5.33 14.03 -4.85
N THR A 173 6.56 14.35 -4.45
CA THR A 173 7.76 13.54 -4.74
C THR A 173 8.48 13.06 -3.48
N ALA A 174 7.92 13.34 -2.31
CA ALA A 174 8.44 12.93 -1.02
C ALA A 174 8.46 11.39 -0.85
N SER A 175 9.37 10.90 -0.01
CA SER A 175 9.36 9.55 0.52
C SER A 175 8.01 9.23 1.16
N ARG A 176 7.66 7.95 1.19
CA ARG A 176 6.48 7.46 1.90
C ARG A 176 6.58 7.79 3.38
N LYS A 177 7.77 7.69 3.98
CA LYS A 177 8.04 8.09 5.36
C LYS A 177 7.66 9.56 5.64
N LEU A 178 8.09 10.50 4.79
CA LEU A 178 7.76 11.92 4.97
C LEU A 178 6.27 12.19 4.72
N LEU A 179 5.67 11.58 3.70
CA LEU A 179 4.24 11.68 3.46
C LEU A 179 3.43 11.18 4.67
N PHE A 180 3.78 10.02 5.23
CA PHE A 180 3.07 9.45 6.38
C PHE A 180 3.25 10.31 7.63
N ARG A 181 4.47 10.80 7.88
CA ARG A 181 4.72 11.77 8.97
C ARG A 181 3.80 12.98 8.87
N PHE A 182 3.62 13.55 7.68
CA PHE A 182 2.68 14.65 7.47
C PHE A 182 1.23 14.23 7.74
N LEU A 183 0.77 13.13 7.17
CA LEU A 183 -0.62 12.67 7.35
C LEU A 183 -0.94 12.41 8.83
N GLU A 184 -0.02 11.79 9.56
CA GLU A 184 -0.14 11.52 11.01
C GLU A 184 -0.15 12.81 11.82
N ALA A 185 0.78 13.73 11.56
CA ALA A 185 0.82 15.03 12.22
C ALA A 185 -0.44 15.86 11.94
N SER A 186 -0.96 15.80 10.71
CA SER A 186 -2.17 16.52 10.30
C SER A 186 -3.45 16.01 10.97
N VAL A 187 -3.42 14.83 11.60
CA VAL A 187 -4.53 14.26 12.37
C VAL A 187 -4.20 14.11 13.85
N HIS A 188 -3.07 14.65 14.31
CA HIS A 188 -2.68 14.52 15.72
C HIS A 188 -3.67 15.32 16.61
N PRO A 189 -4.13 14.77 17.74
CA PRO A 189 -5.17 15.41 18.56
C PRO A 189 -4.71 16.71 19.25
N SER A 190 -3.41 17.01 19.28
CA SER A 190 -2.96 18.34 19.72
C SER A 190 -3.07 19.39 18.62
N VAL A 191 -3.13 18.99 17.34
CA VAL A 191 -3.05 19.89 16.17
C VAL A 191 -4.44 20.29 15.68
N ILE A 192 -5.41 19.37 15.77
CA ILE A 192 -6.77 19.57 15.30
C ILE A 192 -7.81 19.08 16.32
N ASP A 193 -9.01 19.65 16.24
CA ASP A 193 -10.16 19.21 17.04
C ASP A 193 -10.70 17.83 16.64
N ASP A 194 -11.41 17.17 17.56
CA ASP A 194 -11.96 15.82 17.38
C ASP A 194 -12.93 15.69 16.20
N GLY A 195 -13.66 16.76 15.86
CA GLY A 195 -14.61 16.78 14.75
C GLY A 195 -13.89 16.74 13.41
N LEU A 196 -12.94 17.65 13.23
CA LEU A 196 -12.07 17.71 12.05
C LEU A 196 -11.20 16.45 11.94
N GLN A 197 -10.69 15.92 13.05
CA GLN A 197 -9.87 14.70 13.07
C GLN A 197 -10.63 13.53 12.46
N ARG A 198 -11.87 13.30 12.89
CA ARG A 198 -12.69 12.20 12.37
C ARG A 198 -12.95 12.34 10.87
N ALA A 199 -13.33 13.53 10.43
CA ALA A 199 -13.62 13.80 9.02
C ALA A 199 -12.38 13.65 8.13
N ARG A 200 -11.23 14.17 8.59
CA ARG A 200 -9.94 14.07 7.88
C ARG A 200 -9.47 12.63 7.79
N VAL A 201 -9.52 11.86 8.88
CA VAL A 201 -9.17 10.42 8.88
C VAL A 201 -10.04 9.64 7.88
N GLU A 202 -11.34 9.88 7.85
CA GLU A 202 -12.26 9.21 6.92
C GLU A 202 -11.93 9.55 5.46
N ARG A 203 -11.73 10.83 5.15
CA ARG A 203 -11.37 11.29 3.80
C ARG A 203 -10.02 10.75 3.35
N THR A 204 -8.98 10.87 4.19
CA THR A 204 -7.65 10.34 3.91
C THR A 204 -7.70 8.83 3.64
N ASN A 205 -8.45 8.08 4.45
CA ASN A 205 -8.60 6.63 4.27
C ASN A 205 -9.37 6.24 3.00
N SER A 206 -10.31 7.07 2.54
CA SER A 206 -10.99 6.86 1.24
C SER A 206 -10.03 6.85 0.05
N HIS A 207 -8.82 7.41 0.21
CA HIS A 207 -7.78 7.43 -0.80
C HIS A 207 -6.66 6.42 -0.49
N LEU A 208 -6.08 6.45 0.72
CA LEU A 208 -4.97 5.57 1.10
C LEU A 208 -5.29 4.08 0.96
N GLN A 209 -6.54 3.67 1.22
CA GLN A 209 -6.94 2.27 1.18
C GLN A 209 -6.70 1.62 -0.20
N HIS A 210 -6.73 2.41 -1.27
CA HIS A 210 -6.51 1.93 -2.64
C HIS A 210 -5.02 1.65 -2.92
N ASP A 211 -4.12 2.20 -2.11
CA ASP A 211 -2.68 1.96 -2.19
C ASP A 211 -2.19 1.04 -1.06
N GLY A 212 -3.11 0.41 -0.33
CA GLY A 212 -2.78 -0.56 0.72
C GLY A 212 -2.33 0.06 2.03
N TYR A 213 -2.82 1.26 2.33
CA TYR A 213 -2.54 1.96 3.58
C TYR A 213 -3.82 2.49 4.23
N ARG A 214 -3.77 2.72 5.55
CA ARG A 214 -4.87 3.35 6.29
C ARG A 214 -4.32 4.04 7.53
N LEU A 215 -4.84 5.22 7.86
CA LEU A 215 -4.76 5.78 9.20
C LEU A 215 -5.57 4.89 10.15
N THR A 216 -4.87 4.20 11.04
CA THR A 216 -5.42 3.31 12.06
C THR A 216 -5.18 3.90 13.44
N ARG A 217 -6.14 3.69 14.35
CA ARG A 217 -5.98 4.18 15.72
C ARG A 217 -4.85 3.40 16.39
N SER A 218 -3.76 4.09 16.72
CA SER A 218 -2.59 3.52 17.40
C SER A 218 -2.71 3.61 18.93
N GLY A 219 -3.55 4.51 19.42
CA GLY A 219 -3.79 4.67 20.86
C GLY A 219 -4.65 5.88 21.21
N SER A 220 -4.36 6.46 22.36
CA SER A 220 -4.95 7.70 22.82
C SER A 220 -4.02 8.47 23.75
N ILE A 221 -4.08 9.80 23.69
CA ILE A 221 -3.39 10.71 24.61
C ILE A 221 -4.47 11.58 25.26
N SER A 222 -4.50 11.62 26.59
CA SER A 222 -5.47 12.43 27.36
C SER A 222 -6.95 12.19 26.98
N GLY A 223 -7.29 10.98 26.52
CA GLY A 223 -8.64 10.62 26.06
C GLY A 223 -8.91 10.84 24.57
N SER A 224 -8.07 11.60 23.88
CA SER A 224 -8.17 11.85 22.44
C SER A 224 -7.46 10.77 21.63
N ALA A 225 -8.00 10.41 20.46
CA ALA A 225 -7.46 9.34 19.63
C ALA A 225 -6.17 9.74 18.92
N VAL A 226 -5.21 8.82 18.84
CA VAL A 226 -3.99 8.96 18.03
C VAL A 226 -4.05 7.98 16.87
N PHE A 227 -3.65 8.43 15.69
CA PHE A 227 -3.65 7.64 14.46
C PHE A 227 -2.24 7.54 13.87
N THR A 228 -1.91 6.38 13.34
CA THR A 228 -0.70 6.13 12.54
C THR A 228 -1.08 5.48 11.21
N VAL A 229 -0.30 5.74 10.17
CA VAL A 229 -0.49 5.05 8.89
C VAL A 229 0.06 3.64 9.02
N ALA A 230 -0.80 2.65 8.81
CA ALA A 230 -0.45 1.24 8.79
C ALA A 230 -0.72 0.66 7.40
N ALA A 231 0.00 -0.41 7.07
CA ALA A 231 -0.37 -1.25 5.93
C ALA A 231 -1.80 -1.77 6.15
N HIS A 232 -2.61 -1.64 5.11
CA HIS A 232 -3.98 -2.12 5.07
C HIS A 232 -4.05 -3.18 3.98
N SER A 233 -4.51 -4.38 4.32
CA SER A 233 -4.76 -5.40 3.30
C SER A 233 -5.74 -4.84 2.29
N ILE A 234 -5.30 -4.69 1.04
CA ILE A 234 -6.20 -4.40 -0.07
C ILE A 234 -7.00 -5.68 -0.28
N GLY A 235 -8.21 -5.70 0.26
CA GLY A 235 -9.11 -6.85 0.16
C GLY A 235 -9.11 -7.77 1.39
N SER A 236 -9.69 -8.96 1.20
CA SER A 236 -9.86 -9.98 2.22
C SER A 236 -8.53 -10.71 2.50
N PRO A 237 -8.26 -11.17 3.73
CA PRO A 237 -7.05 -11.92 4.05
C PRO A 237 -6.78 -13.12 3.13
N ALA A 238 -7.84 -13.73 2.59
CA ALA A 238 -7.73 -14.87 1.68
C ALA A 238 -7.30 -14.48 0.26
N ASP A 239 -7.40 -13.20 -0.12
CA ASP A 239 -7.30 -12.79 -1.53
C ASP A 239 -5.92 -13.11 -2.13
N ALA A 240 -4.85 -12.87 -1.37
CA ALA A 240 -3.48 -13.13 -1.84
C ALA A 240 -3.21 -14.63 -2.03
N ALA A 241 -3.63 -15.46 -1.08
CA ALA A 241 -3.45 -16.91 -1.14
C ALA A 241 -4.26 -17.53 -2.29
N ILE A 242 -5.52 -17.11 -2.44
CA ILE A 242 -6.40 -17.55 -3.54
C ILE A 242 -5.84 -17.07 -4.89
N SER A 243 -5.40 -15.81 -4.99
CA SER A 243 -4.80 -15.27 -6.21
C SER A 243 -3.59 -16.08 -6.64
N SER A 244 -2.67 -16.37 -5.71
CA SER A 244 -1.49 -17.19 -6.00
C SER A 244 -1.84 -18.60 -6.46
N ALA A 245 -2.83 -19.25 -5.83
CA ALA A 245 -3.25 -20.60 -6.20
C ALA A 245 -3.89 -20.64 -7.59
N LEU A 246 -4.83 -19.73 -7.86
CA LEU A 246 -5.53 -19.68 -9.15
C LEU A 246 -4.62 -19.22 -10.29
N GLN A 247 -3.63 -18.35 -10.02
CA GLN A 247 -2.63 -17.96 -11.01
C GLN A 247 -1.74 -19.14 -11.45
N ARG A 248 -1.36 -20.00 -10.50
CA ARG A 248 -0.57 -21.21 -10.80
C ARG A 248 -1.37 -22.24 -11.59
N PHE A 249 -2.67 -22.31 -11.32
CA PHE A 249 -3.59 -23.23 -11.95
C PHE A 249 -3.89 -22.85 -13.41
N ASP A 250 -4.44 -21.65 -13.62
CA ASP A 250 -4.74 -21.11 -14.95
C ASP A 250 -4.61 -19.58 -14.91
N PRO A 251 -3.50 -19.02 -15.45
CA PRO A 251 -3.20 -17.59 -15.32
C PRO A 251 -4.08 -16.70 -16.20
N ASP A 252 -4.74 -17.24 -17.22
CA ASP A 252 -5.44 -16.46 -18.23
C ASP A 252 -6.92 -16.32 -17.93
N LEU A 253 -7.67 -17.42 -18.00
CA LEU A 253 -9.13 -17.38 -17.87
C LEU A 253 -9.56 -17.30 -16.41
N ILE A 254 -9.06 -18.20 -15.56
CA ILE A 254 -9.54 -18.37 -14.18
C ILE A 254 -8.97 -17.29 -13.27
N HIS A 255 -7.66 -17.04 -13.31
CA HIS A 255 -7.04 -15.95 -12.56
C HIS A 255 -7.53 -14.58 -13.02
N GLY A 256 -7.66 -14.37 -14.34
CA GLY A 256 -8.26 -13.16 -14.90
C GLY A 256 -9.67 -12.93 -14.36
N ARG A 257 -10.47 -13.99 -14.21
CA ARG A 257 -11.84 -13.85 -13.71
C ARG A 257 -11.95 -13.65 -12.21
N TRP A 258 -11.04 -14.26 -11.44
CA TRP A 258 -10.87 -13.97 -10.03
C TRP A 258 -10.52 -12.49 -9.79
N THR A 259 -9.54 -11.97 -10.53
CA THR A 259 -9.11 -10.58 -10.44
C THR A 259 -10.25 -9.61 -10.77
N ALA A 260 -10.99 -9.86 -11.85
CA ALA A 260 -12.15 -9.04 -12.20
C ALA A 260 -13.26 -9.06 -11.12
N ALA A 261 -13.40 -10.16 -10.38
CA ALA A 261 -14.37 -10.28 -9.29
C ALA A 261 -13.93 -9.45 -8.07
N LEU A 262 -12.63 -9.47 -7.75
CA LEU A 262 -12.04 -8.65 -6.68
C LEU A 262 -12.22 -7.16 -6.95
N ASP A 263 -11.93 -6.72 -8.17
CA ASP A 263 -12.05 -5.32 -8.57
C ASP A 263 -13.48 -4.81 -8.32
N ARG A 264 -14.48 -5.55 -8.81
CA ARG A 264 -15.89 -5.17 -8.72
C ARG A 264 -16.48 -5.23 -7.31
N ARG A 265 -15.84 -5.91 -6.35
CA ARG A 265 -16.42 -6.22 -5.03
C ARG A 265 -16.96 -5.00 -4.29
N SER A 266 -16.29 -3.85 -4.40
CA SER A 266 -16.66 -2.62 -3.69
C SER A 266 -17.62 -1.72 -4.48
N HIS A 267 -17.41 -1.60 -5.79
CA HIS A 267 -18.09 -0.60 -6.64
C HIS A 267 -19.13 -1.17 -7.62
N ASP A 268 -19.14 -2.48 -7.84
CA ASP A 268 -20.18 -3.21 -8.56
C ASP A 268 -20.48 -4.57 -7.89
N PRO A 269 -21.18 -4.57 -6.74
CA PRO A 269 -21.42 -5.79 -5.98
C PRO A 269 -22.21 -6.86 -6.75
N ALA A 270 -23.13 -6.44 -7.65
CA ALA A 270 -23.91 -7.38 -8.46
C ALA A 270 -23.06 -8.05 -9.54
N GLY A 271 -22.19 -7.28 -10.21
CA GLY A 271 -21.22 -7.82 -11.15
C GLY A 271 -20.19 -8.73 -10.48
N ALA A 272 -19.70 -8.38 -9.28
CA ALA A 272 -18.79 -9.22 -8.51
C ALA A 272 -19.41 -10.57 -8.15
N ILE A 273 -20.67 -10.59 -7.68
CA ILE A 273 -21.41 -11.84 -7.39
C ILE A 273 -21.55 -12.70 -8.66
N THR A 274 -21.84 -12.07 -9.80
CA THR A 274 -21.96 -12.79 -11.08
C THR A 274 -20.63 -13.42 -11.47
N LEU A 275 -19.52 -12.68 -11.36
CA LEU A 275 -18.20 -13.21 -11.64
C LEU A 275 -17.78 -14.33 -10.67
N ALA A 276 -18.11 -14.21 -9.38
CA ALA A 276 -17.86 -15.25 -8.38
C ALA A 276 -18.58 -16.55 -8.71
N ARG A 277 -19.85 -16.48 -9.11
CA ARG A 277 -20.60 -17.67 -9.58
C ARG A 277 -19.93 -18.27 -10.80
N THR A 278 -19.71 -17.46 -11.83
CA THR A 278 -19.11 -17.96 -13.05
C THR A 278 -17.73 -18.56 -12.71
N LEU A 279 -16.97 -18.02 -11.73
CA LEU A 279 -15.59 -18.46 -11.39
C LEU A 279 -15.60 -19.95 -11.05
N LEU A 280 -16.55 -20.35 -10.21
CA LEU A 280 -16.77 -21.75 -9.90
C LEU A 280 -17.22 -22.57 -11.11
N GLU A 281 -18.05 -22.01 -12.01
CA GLU A 281 -18.46 -22.73 -13.23
C GLU A 281 -17.25 -23.06 -14.12
N ASP A 282 -16.35 -22.11 -14.39
CA ASP A 282 -15.20 -22.39 -15.26
C ASP A 282 -14.18 -23.30 -14.56
N VAL A 283 -13.94 -23.14 -13.27
CA VAL A 283 -13.08 -24.08 -12.51
C VAL A 283 -13.68 -25.49 -12.57
N CYS A 284 -15.00 -25.63 -12.40
CA CYS A 284 -15.63 -26.95 -12.48
C CYS A 284 -15.54 -27.56 -13.88
N ARG A 285 -15.76 -26.76 -14.92
CA ARG A 285 -15.65 -27.23 -16.32
C ARG A 285 -14.23 -27.66 -16.64
N TRP A 286 -13.25 -26.80 -16.33
CA TRP A 286 -11.84 -27.07 -16.57
C TRP A 286 -11.39 -28.37 -15.90
N LEU A 287 -11.74 -28.56 -14.62
CA LEU A 287 -11.37 -29.78 -13.89
C LEU A 287 -12.08 -31.03 -14.44
N LEU A 288 -13.33 -30.91 -14.88
CA LEU A 288 -14.05 -32.01 -15.53
C LEU A 288 -13.44 -32.38 -16.90
N ASP A 289 -12.96 -31.39 -17.65
CA ASP A 289 -12.27 -31.61 -18.92
C ASP A 289 -10.96 -32.37 -18.70
N GLU A 290 -10.15 -31.97 -17.70
CA GLU A 290 -8.91 -32.69 -17.33
C GLU A 290 -9.16 -34.12 -16.83
N LEU A 291 -10.29 -34.35 -16.16
CA LEU A 291 -10.69 -35.69 -15.72
C LEU A 291 -11.27 -36.56 -16.87
N GLY A 292 -11.36 -36.03 -18.09
CA GLY A 292 -11.91 -36.72 -19.25
C GLY A 292 -13.45 -36.87 -19.21
N GLU A 293 -14.12 -36.06 -18.38
CA GLU A 293 -15.57 -36.06 -18.20
C GLU A 293 -16.19 -34.68 -18.53
N PRO A 294 -16.02 -34.13 -19.76
CA PRO A 294 -16.51 -32.80 -20.11
C PRO A 294 -18.01 -32.66 -19.84
N ALA A 295 -18.42 -31.48 -19.37
CA ALA A 295 -19.83 -31.13 -19.18
C ALA A 295 -20.34 -30.33 -20.36
N SER A 296 -21.65 -30.43 -20.67
CA SER A 296 -22.24 -29.58 -21.71
C SER A 296 -22.34 -28.12 -21.24
N GLU A 297 -22.31 -27.19 -22.18
CA GLU A 297 -22.32 -25.74 -21.87
C GLU A 297 -23.58 -25.29 -21.12
N GLN A 298 -24.69 -26.03 -21.25
CA GLN A 298 -26.01 -25.67 -20.71
C GLN A 298 -26.22 -26.11 -19.25
N VAL A 299 -25.25 -26.81 -18.65
CA VAL A 299 -25.37 -27.31 -17.27
C VAL A 299 -25.21 -26.17 -16.28
N ASP A 300 -26.08 -26.12 -15.27
CA ASP A 300 -26.00 -25.14 -14.19
C ASP A 300 -24.91 -25.47 -13.17
N LEU A 301 -24.49 -24.46 -12.40
CA LEU A 301 -23.43 -24.61 -11.39
C LEU A 301 -23.69 -25.76 -10.39
N PRO A 302 -24.89 -25.93 -9.80
CA PRO A 302 -25.16 -27.06 -8.90
C PRO A 302 -24.91 -28.43 -9.53
N THR A 303 -25.30 -28.61 -10.78
CA THR A 303 -25.14 -29.88 -11.49
C THR A 303 -23.69 -30.10 -11.90
N LEU A 304 -22.99 -29.06 -12.36
CA LEU A 304 -21.54 -29.09 -12.63
C LEU A 304 -20.75 -29.53 -11.40
N TYR A 305 -21.01 -28.88 -10.25
CA TYR A 305 -20.32 -29.21 -9.01
C TYR A 305 -20.60 -30.64 -8.55
N ARG A 306 -21.85 -31.12 -8.63
CA ARG A 306 -22.18 -32.49 -8.23
C ARG A 306 -21.45 -33.52 -9.09
N LYS A 307 -21.32 -33.28 -10.39
CA LYS A 307 -20.56 -34.14 -11.31
C LYS A 307 -19.08 -34.16 -10.92
N LEU A 308 -18.48 -32.99 -10.72
CA LEU A 308 -17.08 -32.88 -10.32
C LEU A 308 -16.82 -33.50 -8.94
N ALA A 309 -17.69 -33.24 -7.95
CA ALA A 309 -17.56 -33.77 -6.62
C ALA A 309 -17.58 -35.31 -6.62
N LYS A 310 -18.40 -35.93 -7.47
CA LYS A 310 -18.38 -37.37 -7.67
C LYS A 310 -17.06 -37.85 -8.29
N ALA A 311 -16.58 -37.18 -9.34
CA ALA A 311 -15.33 -37.52 -10.01
C ALA A 311 -14.11 -37.41 -9.06
N LEU A 312 -14.11 -36.41 -8.18
CA LEU A 312 -13.07 -36.18 -7.17
C LEU A 312 -13.29 -36.95 -5.85
N LYS A 313 -14.30 -37.82 -5.75
CA LYS A 313 -14.65 -38.58 -4.51
C LYS A 313 -14.92 -37.67 -3.29
N LEU A 314 -15.50 -36.51 -3.54
CA LEU A 314 -15.95 -35.52 -2.56
C LEU A 314 -17.45 -35.65 -2.24
N ALA A 315 -18.15 -36.64 -2.79
CA ALA A 315 -19.56 -36.84 -2.46
C ALA A 315 -19.68 -37.29 -1.00
N PRO A 316 -20.58 -36.72 -0.19
CA PRO A 316 -20.70 -37.08 1.23
C PRO A 316 -20.86 -38.59 1.46
N ASP A 317 -21.57 -39.29 0.58
CA ASP A 317 -21.81 -40.74 0.68
C ASP A 317 -20.53 -41.59 0.56
N ASP A 318 -19.46 -41.04 -0.01
CA ASP A 318 -18.17 -41.71 -0.14
C ASP A 318 -17.34 -41.69 1.17
N HIS A 319 -17.78 -40.96 2.20
CA HIS A 319 -17.04 -40.76 3.46
C HIS A 319 -17.73 -41.42 4.65
N THR A 320 -16.99 -42.14 5.49
CA THR A 320 -17.55 -42.83 6.68
C THR A 320 -17.74 -41.88 7.86
N GLU A 321 -16.83 -40.92 8.04
CA GLU A 321 -16.85 -39.97 9.15
C GLU A 321 -17.96 -38.92 9.00
N GLN A 322 -18.80 -38.83 10.02
CA GLN A 322 -19.96 -37.94 10.04
C GLN A 322 -19.57 -36.45 9.91
N VAL A 323 -18.40 -36.06 10.45
CA VAL A 323 -17.90 -34.68 10.40
C VAL A 323 -17.58 -34.28 8.95
N PHE A 324 -16.86 -35.13 8.21
CA PHE A 324 -16.53 -34.87 6.81
C PHE A 324 -17.77 -34.82 5.92
N LYS A 325 -18.74 -35.73 6.15
CA LYS A 325 -20.06 -35.68 5.50
C LYS A 325 -20.74 -34.33 5.66
N GLN A 326 -20.76 -33.78 6.87
CA GLN A 326 -21.39 -32.51 7.17
C GLN A 326 -20.66 -31.32 6.51
N ILE A 327 -19.34 -31.33 6.51
CA ILE A 327 -18.53 -30.29 5.85
C ILE A 327 -18.77 -30.30 4.34
N LEU A 328 -18.67 -31.47 3.68
CA LEU A 328 -18.86 -31.59 2.23
C LEU A 328 -20.30 -31.28 1.81
N GLY A 329 -21.30 -31.66 2.62
CA GLY A 329 -22.69 -31.26 2.41
C GLY A 329 -22.91 -29.74 2.56
N SER A 330 -22.16 -29.09 3.45
CA SER A 330 -22.18 -27.63 3.60
C SER A 330 -21.54 -26.94 2.38
N CYS A 331 -20.44 -27.46 1.85
CA CYS A 331 -19.83 -26.99 0.61
C CYS A 331 -20.81 -27.08 -0.57
N GLN A 332 -21.53 -28.19 -0.70
CA GLN A 332 -22.56 -28.32 -1.73
C GLN A 332 -23.67 -27.27 -1.55
N SER A 333 -24.13 -27.04 -0.32
CA SER A 333 -25.14 -26.03 -0.01
C SER A 333 -24.68 -24.60 -0.34
N VAL A 334 -23.40 -24.30 -0.14
CA VAL A 334 -22.77 -23.03 -0.53
C VAL A 334 -22.82 -22.83 -2.03
N VAL A 335 -22.43 -23.85 -2.81
CA VAL A 335 -22.44 -23.80 -4.28
C VAL A 335 -23.86 -23.62 -4.82
N GLU A 336 -24.84 -24.36 -4.27
CA GLU A 336 -26.25 -24.20 -4.60
C GLU A 336 -26.76 -22.78 -4.32
N SER A 337 -26.38 -22.22 -3.17
CA SER A 337 -26.74 -20.87 -2.78
C SER A 337 -26.11 -19.81 -3.70
N LEU A 338 -24.84 -19.97 -4.08
CA LEU A 338 -24.15 -19.09 -5.04
C LEU A 338 -24.79 -19.15 -6.43
N GLY A 339 -25.17 -20.36 -6.89
CA GLY A 339 -25.89 -20.55 -8.15
C GLY A 339 -27.23 -19.80 -8.18
N ALA A 340 -27.98 -19.85 -7.07
CA ALA A 340 -29.29 -19.22 -6.93
C ALA A 340 -29.24 -17.69 -6.67
N LEU A 341 -28.10 -17.18 -6.18
CA LEU A 341 -27.97 -15.80 -5.72
C LEU A 341 -28.27 -14.76 -6.80
N ARG A 342 -27.84 -15.00 -8.05
CA ARG A 342 -28.13 -14.10 -9.19
C ARG A 342 -29.62 -14.04 -9.49
N ASN A 343 -30.33 -15.17 -9.47
CA ASN A 343 -31.75 -15.22 -9.81
C ASN A 343 -32.59 -14.54 -8.72
N LYS A 344 -32.27 -14.74 -7.44
CA LYS A 344 -32.98 -14.03 -6.36
C LYS A 344 -32.74 -12.52 -6.34
N LEU A 345 -31.60 -12.06 -6.87
CA LEU A 345 -31.25 -10.64 -6.96
C LEU A 345 -31.63 -9.99 -8.31
N GLY A 346 -31.75 -10.78 -9.38
CA GLY A 346 -31.99 -10.34 -10.76
C GLY A 346 -33.39 -10.66 -11.31
N ASP A 347 -34.04 -11.74 -10.87
CA ASP A 347 -35.33 -12.26 -11.37
C ASP A 347 -36.55 -11.63 -10.67
N ALA A 348 -36.39 -10.37 -10.23
CA ALA A 348 -37.48 -9.53 -9.74
C ALA A 348 -38.33 -8.99 -10.91
N HIS A 349 -38.86 -9.89 -11.75
CA HIS A 349 -39.80 -9.56 -12.84
C HIS A 349 -41.20 -9.13 -12.35
N GLY A 350 -41.40 -8.87 -11.05
CA GLY A 350 -42.64 -8.33 -10.48
C GLY A 350 -42.46 -6.94 -9.85
N GLY A 351 -43.21 -5.94 -10.34
CA GLY A 351 -43.15 -4.53 -9.95
C GLY A 351 -43.50 -4.19 -8.49
N GLY A 352 -42.63 -4.52 -7.53
CA GLY A 352 -42.73 -4.11 -6.11
C GLY A 352 -41.71 -3.04 -5.71
N ARG A 353 -42.17 -1.99 -5.00
CA ARG A 353 -41.42 -0.78 -4.58
C ARG A 353 -40.27 -0.98 -3.57
N LYS A 354 -39.86 -2.22 -3.25
CA LYS A 354 -38.73 -2.51 -2.33
C LYS A 354 -37.80 -3.59 -2.91
N ARG A 355 -36.82 -3.15 -3.72
CA ARG A 355 -35.76 -4.00 -4.30
C ARG A 355 -34.57 -4.08 -3.33
N ALA A 356 -34.17 -5.27 -2.91
CA ALA A 356 -32.92 -5.44 -2.15
C ALA A 356 -31.74 -5.50 -3.12
N LYS A 357 -30.92 -4.44 -3.18
CA LYS A 357 -29.67 -4.43 -3.95
C LYS A 357 -28.55 -5.09 -3.13
N PRO A 358 -27.70 -5.93 -3.72
CA PRO A 358 -26.55 -6.46 -3.01
C PRO A 358 -25.60 -5.33 -2.62
N ALA A 359 -25.32 -5.21 -1.32
CA ALA A 359 -24.25 -4.37 -0.79
C ALA A 359 -22.87 -5.04 -0.92
N ALA A 360 -21.78 -4.24 -0.83
CA ALA A 360 -20.39 -4.70 -0.94
C ALA A 360 -20.06 -5.90 -0.03
N ARG A 361 -20.55 -5.91 1.21
CA ARG A 361 -20.37 -7.05 2.13
C ARG A 361 -20.90 -8.39 1.61
N HIS A 362 -21.97 -8.37 0.81
CA HIS A 362 -22.53 -9.61 0.23
C HIS A 362 -21.68 -10.08 -0.96
N ALA A 363 -21.17 -9.14 -1.76
CA ALA A 363 -20.21 -9.45 -2.81
C ALA A 363 -18.92 -10.01 -2.24
N GLU A 364 -18.43 -9.44 -1.14
CA GLU A 364 -17.26 -9.94 -0.44
C GLU A 364 -17.43 -11.38 0.04
N LEU A 365 -18.55 -11.68 0.71
CA LEU A 365 -18.84 -13.06 1.11
C LEU A 365 -18.90 -14.00 -0.11
N ALA A 366 -19.60 -13.62 -1.17
CA ALA A 366 -19.76 -14.46 -2.36
C ALA A 366 -18.42 -14.73 -3.08
N VAL A 367 -17.60 -13.69 -3.26
CA VAL A 367 -16.27 -13.79 -3.88
C VAL A 367 -15.35 -14.66 -3.03
N ASN A 368 -15.30 -14.44 -1.71
CA ASN A 368 -14.45 -15.23 -0.82
C ASN A 368 -14.86 -16.71 -0.78
N LEU A 369 -16.17 -17.00 -0.74
CA LEU A 369 -16.68 -18.38 -0.80
C LEU A 369 -16.32 -19.05 -2.14
N ALA A 370 -16.52 -18.36 -3.25
CA ALA A 370 -16.17 -18.87 -4.58
C ALA A 370 -14.66 -19.16 -4.69
N GLY A 371 -13.80 -18.20 -4.33
CA GLY A 371 -12.36 -18.36 -4.39
C GLY A 371 -11.83 -19.47 -3.48
N SER A 372 -12.38 -19.60 -2.27
CA SER A 372 -12.02 -20.68 -1.34
C SER A 372 -12.43 -22.05 -1.87
N MET A 373 -13.65 -22.17 -2.40
CA MET A 373 -14.14 -23.39 -3.03
C MET A 373 -13.33 -23.78 -4.27
N SER A 374 -13.03 -22.82 -5.15
CA SER A 374 -12.19 -23.03 -6.33
C SER A 374 -10.80 -23.53 -5.94
N THR A 375 -10.15 -22.89 -4.96
CA THR A 375 -8.82 -23.28 -4.51
C THR A 375 -8.81 -24.67 -3.89
N PHE A 376 -9.83 -25.02 -3.10
CA PHE A 376 -9.99 -26.36 -2.53
C PHE A 376 -10.16 -27.44 -3.61
N LEU A 377 -11.00 -27.18 -4.62
CA LEU A 377 -11.23 -28.11 -5.73
C LEU A 377 -9.95 -28.35 -6.54
N VAL A 378 -9.21 -27.28 -6.85
CA VAL A 378 -7.91 -27.35 -7.54
C VAL A 378 -6.91 -28.15 -6.72
N ALA A 379 -6.72 -27.82 -5.45
CA ALA A 379 -5.78 -28.52 -4.57
C ALA A 379 -6.13 -30.01 -4.41
N THR A 380 -7.43 -30.35 -4.37
CA THR A 380 -7.89 -31.75 -4.29
C THR A 380 -7.53 -32.51 -5.57
N TRP A 381 -7.75 -31.90 -6.73
CA TRP A 381 -7.41 -32.50 -8.01
C TRP A 381 -5.88 -32.67 -8.16
N GLU A 382 -5.08 -31.66 -7.83
CA GLU A 382 -3.62 -31.74 -7.86
C GLU A 382 -3.11 -32.91 -6.98
N ALA A 383 -3.66 -33.06 -5.78
CA ALA A 383 -3.29 -34.14 -4.86
C ALA A 383 -3.67 -35.55 -5.37
N GLN A 384 -4.70 -35.67 -6.22
CA GLN A 384 -5.06 -36.95 -6.86
C GLN A 384 -4.23 -37.23 -8.11
N SER A 385 -3.78 -36.17 -8.79
CA SER A 385 -3.00 -36.24 -10.03
C SER A 385 -1.49 -36.45 -9.80
N ASP A 386 -0.98 -36.20 -8.59
CA ASP A 386 0.43 -36.44 -8.21
C ASP A 386 0.59 -37.73 -7.35
N PRO A 387 1.04 -38.87 -7.92
CA PRO A 387 1.19 -40.14 -7.20
C PRO A 387 2.31 -40.12 -6.14
N SER A 388 3.14 -39.07 -6.10
CA SER A 388 4.34 -38.98 -5.26
C SER A 388 4.04 -38.60 -3.80
N GLY A 389 2.83 -38.12 -3.51
CA GLY A 389 2.44 -37.56 -2.20
C GLY A 389 1.62 -38.48 -1.28
N LEU A 390 1.16 -39.64 -1.77
CA LEU A 390 0.46 -40.63 -0.96
C LEU A 390 1.49 -41.47 -0.18
N GLY A 391 1.78 -41.01 1.03
CA GLY A 391 2.52 -41.79 2.03
C GLY A 391 1.95 -43.20 2.15
N SER A 392 2.85 -44.18 2.13
CA SER A 392 2.56 -45.60 2.28
C SER A 392 1.64 -45.86 3.47
N PRO A 393 0.55 -46.64 3.35
CA PRO A 393 -0.20 -47.05 4.51
C PRO A 393 0.68 -48.00 5.33
N SER A 394 1.06 -47.58 6.53
CA SER A 394 1.77 -48.41 7.50
C SER A 394 0.93 -49.66 7.81
N ALA A 395 1.53 -50.83 7.59
CA ALA A 395 1.03 -52.13 8.02
C ALA A 395 0.99 -52.27 9.55
#